data_AF-A0A1B6MQG3-F1
#
_entry.id   AF-A0A1B6MQG3-F1
#
_cell.length_a   1.000
_cell.length_b   1.000
_cell.length_c   1.000
_cell.angle_alpha   90.00
_cell.angle_beta   90.00
_cell.angle_gamma   90.00
#
_symmetry.space_group_name_H-M   'P 1'
#
loop_
_entity.id
_entity.type
_entity.pdbx_description
1 polymer ?
#
loop_
_entity_poly.entity_id
_entity_poly.type
_entity_poly.pdbx_seq_one_letter_code
_entity_poly.pdbx_strand_id
1 'polypeptide(L)'
;RTVGTKSELLSSFSVISNWRELNDTRVSPTDIPCLNGLRVILAFFVMITHRIIIIRLLPMFNFTSHLEMTNNPWMALLWSSTLATEIFFLIGGIVRAYSFLRSRHGGKQTGIFKQYI
;
A
#
# COMPACT_ATOMS: atom_id res chain seq x y z
N ARG A 1 24.86 -16.63 -11.19
CA ARG A 1 25.32 -17.66 -10.23
C ARG A 1 24.06 -18.30 -9.66
N THR A 2 23.81 -19.56 -10.02
CA THR A 2 22.53 -20.27 -9.89
C THR A 2 22.55 -21.21 -8.67
N VAL A 3 22.15 -20.73 -7.49
CA VAL A 3 21.74 -21.57 -6.34
C VAL A 3 20.84 -20.72 -5.44
N GLY A 4 19.53 -20.71 -5.64
CA GLY A 4 18.60 -19.90 -4.86
C GLY A 4 17.18 -20.37 -5.07
N THR A 5 16.69 -21.27 -4.22
CA THR A 5 15.28 -21.71 -4.28
C THR A 5 14.69 -22.01 -2.91
N LYS A 6 15.50 -22.42 -1.91
CA LYS A 6 15.01 -22.62 -0.53
C LYS A 6 15.38 -21.48 0.42
N SER A 7 16.62 -20.98 0.35
CA SER A 7 17.09 -19.92 1.25
C SER A 7 16.45 -18.56 0.96
N GLU A 8 16.19 -18.23 -0.32
CA GLU A 8 15.46 -17.01 -0.69
C GLU A 8 14.03 -17.04 -0.18
N LEU A 9 13.30 -18.14 -0.38
CA LEU A 9 11.94 -18.28 0.14
C LEU A 9 11.90 -18.17 1.67
N LEU A 10 12.81 -18.85 2.36
CA LEU A 10 12.92 -18.75 3.84
C LEU A 10 13.30 -17.34 4.28
N SER A 11 14.14 -16.64 3.52
CA SER A 11 14.51 -15.24 3.77
C SER A 11 13.31 -14.30 3.57
N SER A 12 12.42 -14.57 2.60
CA SER A 12 11.19 -13.80 2.41
C SER A 12 10.20 -13.94 3.58
N PHE A 13 10.28 -15.00 4.38
CA PHE A 13 9.49 -15.17 5.62
C PHE A 13 10.23 -14.71 6.88
N SER A 14 11.50 -14.29 6.77
CA SER A 14 12.28 -13.82 7.92
C SER A 14 11.81 -12.43 8.35
N VAL A 15 11.09 -12.36 9.46
CA VAL A 15 10.61 -11.11 10.05
C VAL A 15 11.76 -10.15 10.34
N ILE A 16 12.91 -10.66 10.80
CA ILE A 16 14.07 -9.83 11.14
C ILE A 16 14.69 -9.21 9.88
N SER A 17 14.85 -9.98 8.81
CA SER A 17 15.37 -9.49 7.53
C SER A 17 14.42 -8.45 6.94
N ASN A 18 13.14 -8.80 6.82
CA ASN A 18 12.13 -7.91 6.25
C ASN A 18 11.96 -6.63 7.07
N TRP A 19 12.02 -6.73 8.40
CA TRP A 19 11.94 -5.56 9.28
C TRP A 19 13.12 -4.62 9.11
N ARG A 20 14.32 -5.16 8.90
CA ARG A 20 15.52 -4.33 8.67
C ARG A 20 15.44 -3.58 7.34
N GLU A 21 14.93 -4.23 6.29
CA GLU A 21 14.66 -3.60 4.99
C GLU A 21 13.50 -2.59 5.07
N LEU A 22 12.44 -2.88 5.84
CA LEU A 22 11.32 -1.97 6.09
C LEU A 22 11.74 -0.70 6.84
N ASN A 23 12.73 -0.81 7.74
CA ASN A 23 13.26 0.32 8.50
C ASN A 23 14.39 1.06 7.75
N ASP A 24 14.81 0.57 6.58
CA ASP A 24 15.74 1.29 5.73
C ASP A 24 14.99 2.44 5.02
N THR A 25 15.24 3.65 5.49
CA THR A 25 14.65 4.88 4.95
C THR A 25 15.50 5.52 3.86
N ARG A 26 16.50 4.80 3.32
CA ARG A 26 17.30 5.28 2.19
C ARG A 26 16.40 5.60 1.00
N VAL A 27 16.32 6.88 0.68
CA VAL A 27 15.57 7.37 -0.46
C VAL A 27 16.46 7.22 -1.70
N SER A 28 16.03 6.43 -2.68
CA SER A 28 16.68 6.43 -3.98
C SER A 28 16.55 7.83 -4.59
N PRO A 29 17.61 8.42 -5.18
CA PRO A 29 17.52 9.71 -5.86
C PRO A 29 16.53 9.71 -7.05
N THR A 30 16.01 8.52 -7.39
CA THR A 30 15.02 8.32 -8.44
C THR A 30 13.58 8.36 -7.93
N ASP A 31 13.38 8.20 -6.61
CA ASP A 31 12.06 8.13 -6.00
C ASP A 31 11.51 9.51 -5.62
N ILE A 32 10.19 9.64 -5.65
CA ILE A 32 9.48 10.86 -5.25
C ILE A 32 9.03 10.66 -3.79
N PRO A 33 9.69 11.28 -2.80
CA PRO A 33 9.51 10.93 -1.39
C PRO A 33 8.08 11.19 -0.89
N CYS A 34 7.44 12.26 -1.38
CA CYS A 34 6.07 12.61 -1.00
C CYS A 34 5.06 11.56 -1.48
N LEU A 35 5.28 10.91 -2.62
CA LEU A 35 4.39 9.87 -3.13
C LEU A 35 4.54 8.57 -2.34
N ASN A 36 5.75 8.27 -1.85
CA ASN A 36 5.97 7.14 -0.94
C ASN A 36 5.25 7.36 0.40
N GLY A 37 5.35 8.55 0.99
CA GLY A 37 4.60 8.89 2.21
C GLY A 37 3.09 8.85 2.01
N LEU A 38 2.59 9.39 0.89
CA LEU A 38 1.18 9.36 0.55
C LEU A 38 0.65 7.93 0.38
N ARG A 39 1.45 7.02 -0.21
CA ARG A 39 1.09 5.60 -0.32
C ARG A 39 0.91 4.95 1.03
N VAL A 40 1.78 5.26 2.01
CA VAL A 40 1.65 4.72 3.38
C VAL A 40 0.37 5.21 4.04
N ILE A 41 0.11 6.52 3.98
CA ILE A 41 -1.10 7.13 4.57
C ILE A 41 -2.36 6.51 3.96
N LEU A 42 -2.41 6.40 2.63
CA LEU A 42 -3.54 5.82 1.92
C LEU A 42 -3.70 4.32 2.23
N ALA A 43 -2.61 3.56 2.38
CA ALA A 43 -2.68 2.15 2.80
C ALA A 43 -3.28 2.00 4.21
N PHE A 44 -2.89 2.84 5.16
CA PHE A 44 -3.51 2.87 6.49
C PHE A 44 -4.99 3.20 6.42
N PHE A 45 -5.36 4.18 5.60
CA PHE A 45 -6.76 4.58 5.41
C PHE A 45 -7.61 3.43 4.86
N VAL A 46 -7.10 2.69 3.87
CA VAL A 46 -7.73 1.49 3.30
C VAL A 46 -7.88 0.38 4.34
N MET A 47 -6.85 0.12 5.16
CA MET A 47 -6.91 -0.91 6.22
C MET A 47 -7.99 -0.60 7.26
N ILE A 48 -8.04 0.64 7.75
CA ILE A 48 -9.02 1.08 8.76
C ILE A 48 -10.44 0.96 8.20
N THR A 49 -10.63 1.43 6.98
CA THR A 49 -11.88 1.34 6.22
C THR A 49 -12.41 -0.10 6.13
N HIS A 50 -11.57 -1.04 5.68
CA HIS A 50 -11.99 -2.44 5.53
C HIS A 50 -12.35 -3.05 6.87
N ARG A 51 -11.61 -2.71 7.93
CA ARG A 51 -11.90 -3.17 9.28
C ARG A 51 -13.27 -2.68 9.77
N ILE A 52 -13.60 -1.41 9.52
CA ILE A 52 -14.90 -0.83 9.88
C ILE A 52 -16.03 -1.50 9.10
N ILE A 53 -15.86 -1.75 7.80
CA ILE A 53 -16.85 -2.45 6.98
C ILE A 53 -17.14 -3.84 7.55
N ILE A 54 -16.10 -4.63 7.86
CA ILE A 54 -16.26 -5.98 8.43
C ILE A 54 -16.99 -5.94 9.77
N ILE A 55 -16.61 -5.01 10.66
CA ILE A 55 -17.23 -4.87 11.97
C ILE A 55 -18.73 -4.53 11.85
N ARG A 56 -19.13 -3.77 10.83
CA ARG A 56 -20.54 -3.46 10.58
C ARG A 56 -21.36 -4.61 10.02
N LEU A 57 -20.72 -5.56 9.34
CA LEU A 57 -21.39 -6.77 8.84
C LEU A 57 -21.69 -7.76 9.97
N LEU A 58 -21.08 -7.58 11.15
CA LEU A 58 -21.38 -8.38 12.33
C LEU A 58 -22.65 -7.84 13.03
N PRO A 59 -23.55 -8.72 13.50
CA PRO A 59 -24.79 -8.33 14.18
C PRO A 59 -24.56 -7.76 15.61
N MET A 60 -23.33 -7.37 15.94
CA MET A 60 -22.93 -6.82 17.24
C MET A 60 -23.22 -5.32 17.35
N PHE A 61 -23.56 -4.65 16.24
CA PHE A 61 -23.82 -3.21 16.21
C PHE A 61 -25.32 -2.90 16.27
N ASN A 62 -25.73 -2.18 17.32
CA ASN A 62 -27.09 -1.66 17.45
C ASN A 62 -27.35 -0.54 16.43
N PHE A 63 -28.57 -0.46 15.90
CA PHE A 63 -28.99 0.56 14.94
C PHE A 63 -28.76 2.00 15.44
N THR A 64 -29.00 2.24 16.74
CA THR A 64 -28.77 3.55 17.38
C THR A 64 -27.30 4.00 17.30
N SER A 65 -26.37 3.08 17.59
CA SER A 65 -24.92 3.35 17.53
C SER A 65 -24.44 3.60 16.09
N HIS A 66 -25.09 2.97 15.11
CA HIS A 66 -24.83 3.22 13.69
C HIS A 66 -25.30 4.63 13.28
N LEU A 67 -26.47 5.07 13.76
CA LEU A 67 -27.03 6.38 13.46
C LEU A 67 -26.18 7.53 14.04
N GLU A 68 -25.71 7.37 15.28
CA GLU A 68 -24.78 8.32 15.92
C GLU A 68 -23.46 8.42 15.16
N MET A 69 -22.95 7.29 14.67
CA MET A 69 -21.72 7.25 13.86
C MET A 69 -21.92 7.89 12.48
N THR A 70 -23.10 7.74 11.88
CA THR A 70 -23.44 8.37 10.59
C THR A 70 -23.50 9.89 10.68
N ASN A 71 -23.97 10.43 11.80
CA ASN A 71 -24.04 11.87 12.05
C ASN A 71 -22.68 12.52 12.35
N ASN A 72 -21.61 11.72 12.54
CA ASN A 72 -20.28 12.26 12.77
C ASN A 72 -19.63 12.68 11.44
N PRO A 73 -19.25 13.96 11.26
CA PRO A 73 -18.61 14.42 10.03
C PRO A 73 -17.28 13.74 9.74
N TRP A 74 -16.57 13.21 10.74
CA TRP A 74 -15.36 12.41 10.48
C TRP A 74 -15.63 11.09 9.80
N MET A 75 -16.83 10.54 9.98
CA MET A 75 -17.24 9.34 9.29
C MET A 75 -17.54 9.63 7.81
N ALA A 76 -17.75 10.88 7.38
CA ALA A 76 -17.89 11.27 5.96
C ALA A 76 -16.73 10.78 5.10
N LEU A 77 -15.50 10.89 5.60
CA LEU A 77 -14.31 10.38 4.91
C LEU A 77 -14.33 8.85 4.79
N LEU A 78 -14.83 8.17 5.82
CA LEU A 78 -15.01 6.73 5.85
C LEU A 78 -16.21 6.27 5.01
N TRP A 79 -17.20 7.12 4.76
CA TRP A 79 -18.27 6.83 3.80
C TRP A 79 -17.73 6.87 2.36
N SER A 80 -16.79 7.78 2.10
CA SER A 80 -16.02 7.90 0.85
C SER A 80 -14.84 6.92 0.75
N SER A 81 -14.88 5.85 1.53
CA SER A 81 -13.87 4.78 1.56
C SER A 81 -13.50 4.20 0.20
N THR A 82 -14.49 4.04 -0.68
CA THR A 82 -14.29 3.57 -2.06
C THR A 82 -13.36 4.52 -2.82
N LEU A 83 -13.63 5.82 -2.75
CA LEU A 83 -12.82 6.86 -3.39
C LEU A 83 -11.39 6.87 -2.87
N ALA A 84 -11.20 6.72 -1.55
CA ALA A 84 -9.85 6.66 -0.97
C ALA A 84 -9.06 5.45 -1.47
N THR A 85 -9.73 4.32 -1.66
CA THR A 85 -9.13 3.08 -2.20
C THR A 85 -8.78 3.24 -3.67
N GLU A 86 -9.63 3.89 -4.46
CA GLU A 86 -9.36 4.20 -5.88
C GLU A 86 -8.16 5.13 -6.03
N ILE A 87 -8.06 6.18 -5.21
CA ILE A 87 -6.93 7.11 -5.19
C ILE A 87 -5.64 6.37 -4.79
N PHE A 88 -5.70 5.45 -3.82
CA PHE A 88 -4.55 4.61 -3.45
C PHE A 88 -4.02 3.80 -4.64
N PHE A 89 -4.89 3.10 -5.36
CA PHE A 89 -4.49 2.31 -6.52
C PHE A 89 -4.01 3.17 -7.68
N LEU A 90 -4.66 4.31 -7.92
CA LEU A 90 -4.28 5.25 -8.97
C LEU A 90 -2.88 5.82 -8.72
N ILE A 91 -2.62 6.37 -7.54
CA ILE A 91 -1.32 6.92 -7.17
C ILE A 91 -0.26 5.82 -7.13
N GLY A 92 -0.62 4.66 -6.59
CA GLY A 92 0.22 3.46 -6.61
C GLY A 92 0.66 3.07 -8.02
N GLY A 93 -0.28 3.04 -8.97
CA GLY A 93 -0.06 2.72 -10.37
C GLY A 93 0.78 3.78 -11.09
N ILE A 94 0.45 5.06 -10.92
CA ILE A 94 1.16 6.19 -11.56
C ILE A 94 2.63 6.20 -11.14
N VAL A 95 2.94 6.03 -9.85
CA VAL A 95 4.34 5.99 -9.37
C VAL A 95 5.10 4.84 -10.01
N ARG A 96 4.50 3.64 -10.05
CA ARG A 96 5.14 2.46 -10.65
C ARG A 96 5.37 2.66 -12.15
N ALA A 97 4.36 3.19 -12.86
CA ALA A 97 4.46 3.51 -14.27
C ALA A 97 5.54 4.56 -14.53
N TYR A 98 5.59 5.64 -13.74
CA TYR A 98 6.61 6.67 -13.83
C TYR A 98 8.02 6.12 -13.63
N SER A 99 8.25 5.33 -12.56
CA SER A 99 9.55 4.70 -12.33
C SER A 99 9.95 3.74 -13.44
N PHE A 100 8.98 3.00 -14.02
CA PHE A 100 9.21 2.14 -15.18
C PHE A 100 9.62 2.93 -16.43
N LEU A 101 8.83 3.94 -16.81
CA LEU A 101 9.12 4.78 -17.98
C LEU A 101 10.49 5.48 -17.83
N ARG A 102 10.79 6.00 -16.64
CA ARG A 102 12.06 6.66 -16.35
C ARG A 102 13.26 5.71 -16.45
N SER A 103 13.16 4.48 -15.95
CA SER A 103 14.21 3.46 -16.11
C SER A 103 14.47 3.14 -17.59
N ARG A 104 13.41 3.10 -18.41
CA ARG A 104 13.51 2.85 -19.85
C ARG A 104 14.13 4.02 -20.61
N HIS A 105 13.77 5.25 -20.26
CA HIS A 105 14.33 6.46 -20.90
C HIS A 105 15.82 6.64 -20.58
N GLY A 106 16.27 6.22 -19.39
CA GLY A 106 17.69 6.23 -19.00
C GLY A 106 18.55 5.08 -19.59
N GLY A 107 18.06 4.34 -20.59
CA GLY A 107 18.82 3.28 -21.27
C GLY A 107 18.98 1.97 -20.49
N LYS A 108 18.42 1.85 -19.28
CA LYS A 108 18.43 0.59 -18.52
C LYS A 108 17.32 -0.33 -19.02
N GLN A 109 17.70 -1.33 -19.84
CA GLN A 109 16.80 -2.43 -20.23
C GLN A 109 16.57 -3.38 -19.04
N THR A 110 15.69 -2.99 -18.11
CA THR A 110 15.14 -3.95 -17.15
C THR A 110 14.01 -4.72 -17.85
N GLY A 111 14.20 -6.04 -17.98
CA GLY A 111 13.13 -6.94 -18.42
C GLY A 111 11.95 -6.82 -17.47
N ILE A 112 10.72 -6.80 -18.00
CA ILE A 112 9.49 -6.54 -17.23
C ILE A 112 9.39 -7.47 -16.01
N PHE A 113 9.78 -8.74 -16.17
CA PHE A 113 9.79 -9.74 -15.09
C PHE A 113 10.78 -9.43 -13.96
N LYS A 114 11.92 -8.76 -14.25
CA LYS A 114 12.95 -8.44 -13.26
C LYS A 114 12.60 -7.21 -12.40
N GLN A 115 11.49 -6.56 -12.68
CA GLN A 115 10.99 -5.41 -11.91
C GLN A 115 9.84 -5.80 -10.96
N TYR A 116 9.32 -7.02 -11.11
CA TYR A 116 8.23 -7.59 -10.30
C TYR A 116 8.71 -8.71 -9.36
N ILE A 117 9.83 -9.37 -9.67
CA ILE A 117 10.60 -10.23 -8.78
C ILE A 117 11.66 -9.38 -8.08
#